data_AF-A0A1H0AXT6-F1
#
_entry.id   AF-A0A1H0AXT6-F1
#
_cell.length_a   1.000
_cell.length_b   1.000
_cell.length_c   1.000
_cell.angle_alpha   90.00
_cell.angle_beta   90.00
_cell.angle_gamma   90.00
#
_symmetry.space_group_name_H-M   'P 1'
#
loop_
_entity.id
_entity.type
_entity.pdbx_description
1 polymer ?
#
loop_
_entity_poly.entity_id
_entity_poly.type
_entity_poly.pdbx_seq_one_letter_code
_entity_poly.pdbx_strand_id
1 'polypeptide(L)'
;MIGDFRTAALHEGLARAPIEDDTLIALLILAFAGINVTVATGSSDNPYGHADCSKHAARLIDGEGKLAFDRDTLQQVARSVLIDVMSCRRNRSDSGITARIAGEVIGADQFLSNTATEQFLSCLSRSALEAAAEASGVAGRIRAKDTRAALVEHFSEGRFVHPEVLIAPAPGEVARWAVRYMTSSSEPEAEENETSRRPESEPDALDKETEFQEAAE
;
A
#
# COMPACT_ATOMS: atom_id res chain seq x y z
N MET A 1 -5.98 1.26 -11.66
CA MET A 1 -5.53 0.38 -12.74
C MET A 1 -4.08 -0.09 -12.57
N ILE A 2 -3.05 0.74 -12.75
CA ILE A 2 -1.64 0.30 -12.59
C ILE A 2 -1.37 -0.36 -11.23
N GLY A 3 -1.86 0.25 -10.15
CA GLY A 3 -1.75 -0.32 -8.81
C GLY A 3 -2.45 -1.67 -8.64
N ASP A 4 -3.48 -1.95 -9.43
CA ASP A 4 -4.21 -3.23 -9.40
C ASP A 4 -3.41 -4.35 -10.06
N PHE A 5 -2.83 -4.09 -11.24
CA PHE A 5 -1.91 -5.03 -11.90
C PHE A 5 -0.73 -5.38 -10.99
N ARG A 6 -0.09 -4.36 -10.40
CA ARG A 6 1.03 -4.55 -9.47
C ARG A 6 0.63 -5.32 -8.22
N THR A 7 -0.54 -5.03 -7.65
CA THR A 7 -1.03 -5.72 -6.44
C THR A 7 -1.35 -7.19 -6.75
N ALA A 8 -2.04 -7.46 -7.87
CA ALA A 8 -2.35 -8.82 -8.27
C ALA A 8 -1.08 -9.65 -8.51
N ALA A 9 -0.08 -9.08 -9.20
CA ALA A 9 1.19 -9.74 -9.45
C ALA A 9 2.02 -9.94 -8.17
N LEU A 10 2.03 -8.96 -7.25
CA LEU A 10 2.63 -9.12 -5.92
C LEU A 10 1.97 -10.25 -5.13
N HIS A 11 0.64 -10.30 -5.11
CA HIS A 11 -0.12 -11.33 -4.39
C HIS A 11 0.11 -12.72 -4.98
N GLU A 12 0.12 -12.84 -6.31
CA GLU A 12 0.44 -14.09 -6.99
C GLU A 12 1.89 -14.52 -6.73
N GLY A 13 2.82 -13.57 -6.73
CA GLY A 13 4.23 -13.83 -6.36
C GLY A 13 4.37 -14.31 -4.92
N LEU A 14 3.70 -13.66 -3.97
CA LEU A 14 3.65 -14.09 -2.58
C LEU A 14 2.92 -15.43 -2.42
N ALA A 15 2.06 -15.83 -3.35
CA ALA A 15 1.40 -17.14 -3.32
C ALA A 15 2.30 -18.23 -3.89
N ARG A 16 3.06 -17.98 -4.97
CA ARG A 16 3.71 -19.03 -5.77
C ARG A 16 5.22 -18.95 -5.95
N ALA A 17 5.83 -17.78 -5.77
CA ALA A 17 7.28 -17.65 -5.96
C ALA A 17 8.04 -18.47 -4.91
N PRO A 18 9.20 -19.06 -5.27
CA PRO A 18 10.11 -19.62 -4.29
C PRO A 18 10.67 -18.46 -3.45
N ILE A 19 10.41 -18.47 -2.14
CA ILE A 19 10.88 -17.44 -1.21
C ILE A 19 11.49 -18.14 -0.01
N GLU A 20 12.74 -17.83 0.30
CA GLU A 20 13.45 -18.32 1.48
C GLU A 20 12.88 -17.71 2.76
N ASP A 21 13.00 -18.42 3.88
CA ASP A 21 12.43 -17.98 5.16
C ASP A 21 13.02 -16.64 5.64
N ASP A 22 14.33 -16.46 5.49
CA ASP A 22 15.01 -15.20 5.83
C ASP A 22 14.47 -14.04 4.99
N THR A 23 14.15 -14.31 3.72
CA THR A 23 13.51 -13.32 2.85
C THR A 23 12.08 -13.02 3.32
N LEU A 24 11.28 -14.04 3.69
CA LEU A 24 9.94 -13.80 4.23
C LEU A 24 9.97 -12.97 5.52
N ILE A 25 10.93 -13.22 6.42
CA ILE A 25 11.12 -12.43 7.63
C ILE A 25 11.45 -10.98 7.27
N ALA A 26 12.38 -10.76 6.33
CA ALA A 26 12.70 -9.42 5.84
C ALA A 26 11.49 -8.70 5.23
N LEU A 27 10.66 -9.42 4.46
CA LEU A 27 9.43 -8.87 3.87
C LEU A 27 8.38 -8.54 4.93
N LEU A 28 8.26 -9.33 6.00
CA LEU A 28 7.37 -9.04 7.13
C LEU A 28 7.79 -7.74 7.83
N ILE A 29 9.08 -7.58 8.12
CA ILE A 29 9.64 -6.34 8.68
C ILE A 29 9.33 -5.15 7.76
N LEU A 30 9.57 -5.32 6.46
CA LEU A 30 9.31 -4.30 5.45
C LEU A 30 7.82 -3.95 5.34
N ALA A 31 6.93 -4.92 5.52
CA ALA A 31 5.50 -4.70 5.57
C ALA A 31 5.13 -3.80 6.75
N PHE A 32 5.61 -4.09 7.97
CA PHE A 32 5.38 -3.25 9.15
C PHE A 32 5.96 -1.84 9.03
N ALA A 33 7.05 -1.66 8.28
CA ALA A 33 7.60 -0.33 7.96
C ALA A 33 6.73 0.47 6.96
N GLY A 34 5.77 -0.18 6.30
CA GLY A 34 4.81 0.48 5.44
C GLY A 34 3.76 1.24 6.24
N ILE A 35 3.47 2.47 5.82
CA ILE A 35 2.41 3.33 6.38
C ILE A 35 0.97 2.75 6.22
N ASN A 36 0.82 1.53 5.69
CA ASN A 36 -0.45 0.81 5.50
C ASN A 36 -0.74 -0.24 6.54
N VAL A 37 0.19 -0.56 7.43
CA VAL A 37 0.01 -1.65 8.38
C VAL A 37 -0.52 -1.08 9.70
N THR A 38 -1.81 -0.75 9.71
CA THR A 38 -2.51 -0.44 10.96
C THR A 38 -2.80 -1.75 11.69
N VAL A 39 -1.84 -2.27 12.46
CA VAL A 39 -2.11 -3.29 13.49
C VAL A 39 -2.59 -2.57 14.74
N ALA A 40 -3.85 -2.13 14.75
CA ALA A 40 -4.45 -1.52 15.94
C ALA A 40 -5.35 -2.55 16.64
N THR A 41 -4.99 -2.93 17.86
CA THR A 41 -5.96 -3.46 18.82
C THR A 41 -5.85 -2.70 20.13
N GLY A 42 -6.98 -2.15 20.55
CA GLY A 42 -7.17 -1.54 21.85
C GLY A 42 -8.58 -0.98 21.95
N SER A 43 -9.60 -1.84 21.88
CA SER A 43 -11.02 -1.51 22.13
C SER A 43 -11.64 -0.42 21.24
N SER A 44 -12.27 -0.77 20.10
CA SER A 44 -13.55 -0.17 19.64
C SER A 44 -14.01 -0.65 18.26
N ASP A 45 -15.33 -0.68 18.08
CA ASP A 45 -16.10 -0.88 16.84
C ASP A 45 -16.03 0.38 15.93
N ASN A 46 -15.31 0.34 14.78
CA ASN A 46 -15.35 1.40 13.73
C ASN A 46 -14.72 0.93 12.37
N PRO A 47 -14.97 1.54 11.18
CA PRO A 47 -15.49 0.86 9.98
C PRO A 47 -14.48 0.86 8.80
N TYR A 48 -13.18 1.03 9.07
CA TYR A 48 -12.08 0.99 8.10
C TYR A 48 -11.37 -0.37 8.21
N GLY A 49 -11.94 -1.39 7.56
CA GLY A 49 -11.57 -2.80 7.72
C GLY A 49 -10.06 -3.07 7.75
N HIS A 50 -9.61 -3.65 8.86
CA HIS A 50 -8.23 -4.07 9.09
C HIS A 50 -7.92 -5.35 8.31
N ALA A 51 -6.64 -5.56 7.99
CA ALA A 51 -6.17 -6.88 7.60
C ALA A 51 -6.44 -7.83 8.78
N ASP A 52 -7.33 -8.81 8.58
CA ASP A 52 -7.63 -9.82 9.60
C ASP A 52 -6.51 -10.87 9.63
N CYS A 53 -5.37 -10.46 10.18
CA CYS A 53 -4.23 -11.35 10.43
C CYS A 53 -4.52 -12.37 11.53
N SER A 54 -5.58 -12.17 12.33
CA SER A 54 -5.94 -13.03 13.46
C SER A 54 -6.26 -14.45 12.99
N LYS A 55 -6.97 -14.59 11.87
CA LYS A 55 -7.27 -15.89 11.26
C LYS A 55 -5.99 -16.65 10.84
N HIS A 56 -4.94 -15.93 10.43
CA HIS A 56 -3.66 -16.51 10.03
C HIS A 56 -2.83 -16.88 11.25
N ALA A 57 -2.79 -16.00 12.26
CA ALA A 57 -2.09 -16.25 13.51
C ALA A 57 -2.67 -17.44 14.28
N ALA A 58 -3.99 -17.63 14.26
CA ALA A 58 -4.66 -18.77 14.89
C ALA A 58 -4.17 -20.13 14.36
N ARG A 59 -3.69 -20.20 13.11
CA ARG A 59 -3.13 -21.44 12.52
C ARG A 59 -1.80 -21.85 13.15
N LEU A 60 -1.15 -20.97 13.91
CA LEU A 60 0.11 -21.23 14.60
C LEU A 60 -0.10 -21.76 16.03
N ILE A 61 -1.36 -21.85 16.49
CA ILE A 61 -1.73 -22.21 17.85
C ILE A 61 -2.38 -23.60 17.86
N ASP A 62 -1.94 -24.48 18.76
CA ASP A 62 -2.55 -25.80 18.96
C ASP A 62 -3.84 -25.74 19.81
N GLY A 63 -4.48 -26.89 19.99
CA GLY A 63 -5.67 -27.02 20.83
C GLY A 63 -5.44 -26.75 22.33
N GLU A 64 -4.18 -26.69 22.79
CA GLU A 64 -3.81 -26.32 24.16
C GLU A 64 -3.55 -24.81 24.32
N GLY A 65 -3.58 -24.04 23.22
CA GLY A 65 -3.30 -22.61 23.23
C GLY A 65 -1.82 -22.26 23.16
N LYS A 66 -0.93 -23.21 22.78
CA LYS A 66 0.52 -22.98 22.65
C LYS A 66 0.90 -22.77 21.19
N LEU A 67 2.03 -22.09 20.97
CA LEU A 67 2.63 -22.03 19.65
C LEU A 67 3.15 -23.41 19.24
N ALA A 68 2.57 -23.97 18.19
CA ALA A 68 2.95 -25.26 17.64
C ALA A 68 2.67 -25.25 16.13
N PHE A 69 3.73 -25.25 15.33
CA PHE A 69 3.66 -25.22 13.88
C PHE A 69 4.90 -25.88 13.26
N ASP A 70 4.75 -26.42 12.06
CA ASP A 70 5.89 -26.81 11.23
C ASP A 70 6.36 -25.66 10.33
N ARG A 71 7.49 -25.87 9.66
CA ARG A 71 8.11 -24.87 8.77
C ARG A 71 7.17 -24.46 7.63
N ASP A 72 6.49 -25.42 7.03
CA ASP A 72 5.61 -25.18 5.88
C ASP A 72 4.39 -24.34 6.30
N THR A 73 3.82 -24.61 7.47
CA THR A 73 2.72 -23.84 8.05
C THR A 73 3.16 -22.41 8.34
N LEU A 74 4.33 -22.22 8.97
CA LEU A 74 4.88 -20.89 9.23
C LEU A 74 5.05 -20.10 7.93
N GLN A 75 5.62 -20.73 6.91
CA GLN A 75 5.84 -20.12 5.60
C GLN A 75 4.52 -19.69 4.95
N GLN A 76 3.50 -20.56 4.96
CA GLN A 76 2.18 -20.26 4.42
C GLN A 76 1.48 -19.13 5.19
N VAL A 77 1.58 -19.12 6.51
CA VAL A 77 1.01 -18.07 7.36
C VAL A 77 1.69 -16.72 7.08
N ALA A 78 3.02 -16.68 7.02
CA ALA A 78 3.77 -15.48 6.68
C ALA A 78 3.37 -14.91 5.31
N ARG A 79 3.28 -15.76 4.28
CA ARG A 79 2.82 -15.37 2.94
C ARG A 79 1.41 -14.81 2.96
N SER A 80 0.50 -15.44 3.72
CA SER A 80 -0.90 -15.00 3.81
C SER A 80 -1.04 -13.65 4.50
N VAL A 81 -0.25 -13.41 5.56
CA VAL A 81 -0.15 -12.10 6.21
C VAL A 81 0.34 -11.04 5.23
N LEU A 82 1.44 -11.31 4.50
CA LEU A 82 1.99 -10.40 3.50
C LEU A 82 0.97 -10.05 2.41
N ILE A 83 0.18 -11.02 1.95
CA ILE A 83 -0.90 -10.80 0.98
C ILE A 83 -1.97 -9.86 1.54
N ASP A 84 -2.39 -10.07 2.79
CA ASP A 84 -3.45 -9.26 3.41
C ASP A 84 -2.99 -7.80 3.68
N VAL A 85 -1.69 -7.57 3.94
CA VAL A 85 -1.18 -6.25 4.35
C VAL A 85 -0.50 -5.44 3.23
N MET A 86 0.06 -6.08 2.20
CA MET A 86 0.80 -5.38 1.14
C MET A 86 -0.10 -5.06 -0.07
N SER A 87 -0.05 -3.81 -0.53
CA SER A 87 -0.84 -3.31 -1.66
C SER A 87 -0.10 -2.20 -2.39
N CYS A 88 -0.14 -2.25 -3.73
CA CYS A 88 0.41 -1.24 -4.63
C CYS A 88 -0.64 -0.19 -5.07
N ARG A 89 -1.84 -0.20 -4.46
CA ARG A 89 -2.93 0.76 -4.77
C ARG A 89 -2.73 2.10 -4.04
N ARG A 90 -2.71 3.20 -4.79
CA ARG A 90 -2.54 4.57 -4.26
C ARG A 90 -3.68 5.07 -3.35
N ASN A 91 -4.93 4.65 -3.59
CA ASN A 91 -6.11 5.20 -2.89
C ASN A 91 -6.59 4.38 -1.69
N ARG A 92 -5.95 3.24 -1.41
CA ARG A 92 -6.32 2.43 -0.24
C ARG A 92 -5.36 2.71 0.90
N SER A 93 -4.06 2.83 0.59
CA SER A 93 -3.00 2.83 1.57
C SER A 93 -1.65 3.09 0.85
N ASP A 94 -0.90 4.13 1.21
CA ASP A 94 0.34 4.61 0.55
C ASP A 94 1.66 3.80 0.82
N SER A 95 1.63 2.51 1.15
CA SER A 95 2.80 1.56 1.15
C SER A 95 3.32 1.23 -0.24
N GLY A 96 3.12 2.11 -1.22
CA GLY A 96 3.49 1.86 -2.60
C GLY A 96 4.95 1.44 -2.73
N ILE A 97 5.86 2.05 -1.96
CA ILE A 97 7.28 1.73 -2.06
C ILE A 97 7.68 0.39 -1.41
N THR A 98 7.21 0.09 -0.20
CA THR A 98 7.57 -1.16 0.48
C THR A 98 6.98 -2.37 -0.23
N ALA A 99 5.74 -2.27 -0.73
CA ALA A 99 5.11 -3.30 -1.55
C ALA A 99 5.84 -3.51 -2.90
N ARG A 100 6.34 -2.43 -3.51
CA ARG A 100 7.13 -2.52 -4.74
C ARG A 100 8.52 -3.11 -4.51
N ILE A 101 9.19 -2.76 -3.40
CA ILE A 101 10.45 -3.39 -3.00
C ILE A 101 10.23 -4.90 -2.78
N ALA A 102 9.19 -5.29 -2.05
CA ALA A 102 8.85 -6.69 -1.84
C ALA A 102 8.59 -7.42 -3.17
N GLY A 103 7.83 -6.79 -4.06
CA GLY A 103 7.56 -7.33 -5.38
C GLY A 103 8.82 -7.52 -6.21
N GLU A 104 9.77 -6.59 -6.17
CA GLU A 104 11.07 -6.74 -6.83
C GLU A 104 11.85 -7.94 -6.27
N VAL A 105 11.96 -8.04 -4.93
CA VAL A 105 12.71 -9.10 -4.25
C VAL A 105 12.20 -10.50 -4.62
N ILE A 106 10.88 -10.66 -4.77
CA ILE A 106 10.27 -11.96 -5.11
C ILE A 106 10.09 -12.17 -6.61
N GLY A 107 10.57 -11.25 -7.45
CA GLY A 107 10.43 -11.30 -8.90
C GLY A 107 8.98 -11.24 -9.36
N ALA A 108 8.14 -10.43 -8.73
CA ALA A 108 6.70 -10.38 -8.95
C ALA A 108 6.30 -9.98 -10.38
N ASP A 109 7.19 -9.31 -11.13
CA ASP A 109 6.94 -8.92 -12.53
C ASP A 109 6.67 -10.11 -13.46
N GLN A 110 7.16 -11.31 -13.11
CA GLN A 110 6.85 -12.54 -13.86
C GLN A 110 5.37 -12.94 -13.78
N PHE A 111 4.64 -12.47 -12.76
CA PHE A 111 3.21 -12.75 -12.55
C PHE A 111 2.28 -11.64 -13.08
N LEU A 112 2.82 -10.58 -13.71
CA LEU A 112 1.98 -9.55 -14.33
C LEU A 112 1.13 -10.16 -15.47
N SER A 113 -0.17 -9.92 -15.44
CA SER A 113 -1.07 -10.31 -16.51
C SER A 113 -0.83 -9.49 -17.79
N ASN A 114 -1.28 -10.02 -18.93
CA ASN A 114 -1.22 -9.31 -20.21
C ASN A 114 -1.92 -7.94 -20.12
N THR A 115 -1.21 -6.87 -20.47
CA THR A 115 -1.73 -5.50 -20.51
C THR A 115 -2.19 -5.08 -21.89
N ALA A 116 -2.02 -5.91 -22.93
CA ALA A 116 -2.61 -5.66 -24.25
C ALA A 116 -4.12 -5.97 -24.23
N THR A 117 -4.85 -5.23 -23.40
CA THR A 117 -6.31 -5.29 -23.31
C THR A 117 -6.88 -3.94 -23.71
N GLU A 118 -8.08 -3.93 -24.29
CA GLU A 118 -8.78 -2.69 -24.63
C GLU A 118 -8.94 -1.78 -23.41
N GLN A 119 -9.19 -2.37 -22.23
CA GLN A 119 -9.33 -1.67 -20.97
C GLN A 119 -8.04 -0.91 -20.60
N PHE A 120 -6.89 -1.57 -20.60
CA PHE A 120 -5.63 -0.93 -20.22
C PHE A 120 -5.16 0.07 -21.28
N LEU A 121 -5.17 -0.33 -22.55
CA LEU A 121 -4.69 0.51 -23.64
C LEU A 121 -5.54 1.77 -23.83
N SER A 122 -6.81 1.76 -23.41
CA SER A 122 -7.67 2.96 -23.39
C SER A 122 -7.17 4.05 -22.45
N CYS A 123 -6.38 3.69 -21.43
CA CYS A 123 -5.83 4.64 -20.46
C CYS A 123 -4.53 5.29 -20.94
N LEU A 124 -3.92 4.81 -22.03
CA LEU A 124 -2.68 5.36 -22.56
C LEU A 124 -2.95 6.63 -23.38
N SER A 125 -2.02 7.57 -23.32
CA SER A 125 -2.00 8.68 -24.28
C SER A 125 -1.73 8.16 -25.70
N ARG A 126 -2.06 8.96 -26.72
CA ARG A 126 -1.78 8.59 -28.12
C ARG A 126 -0.29 8.29 -28.34
N SER A 127 0.60 9.13 -27.82
CA SER A 127 2.05 8.94 -27.96
C SER A 127 2.54 7.67 -27.24
N ALA A 128 2.03 7.38 -26.05
CA ALA A 128 2.38 6.16 -25.32
C ALA A 128 1.91 4.90 -26.07
N LEU A 129 0.71 4.96 -26.66
CA LEU A 129 0.17 3.88 -27.47
C LEU A 129 0.98 3.65 -28.76
N GLU A 130 1.37 4.71 -29.45
CA GLU A 130 2.20 4.63 -30.66
C GLU A 130 3.60 4.07 -30.33
N ALA A 131 4.21 4.50 -29.23
CA ALA A 131 5.49 3.96 -28.75
C ALA A 131 5.38 2.47 -28.38
N ALA A 132 4.30 2.05 -27.71
CA ALA A 132 4.06 0.65 -27.40
C ALA A 132 3.86 -0.22 -28.65
N ALA A 133 3.17 0.32 -29.66
CA ALA A 133 2.98 -0.34 -30.96
C ALA A 133 4.32 -0.50 -31.69
N GLU A 134 5.11 0.56 -31.79
CA GLU A 134 6.43 0.55 -32.41
C GLU A 134 7.38 -0.44 -31.74
N ALA A 135 7.47 -0.41 -30.40
CA ALA A 135 8.30 -1.34 -29.63
C ALA A 135 7.90 -2.81 -29.81
N SER A 136 6.65 -3.07 -30.20
CA SER A 136 6.11 -4.41 -30.46
C SER A 136 6.12 -4.79 -31.94
N GLY A 137 6.64 -3.92 -32.83
CA GLY A 137 6.60 -4.14 -34.28
C GLY A 137 5.20 -4.03 -34.91
N VAL A 138 4.23 -3.45 -34.19
CA VAL A 138 2.86 -3.22 -34.68
C VAL A 138 2.79 -1.83 -35.32
N ALA A 139 2.33 -1.77 -36.58
CA ALA A 139 2.20 -0.50 -37.28
C ALA A 139 1.14 0.40 -36.62
N GLY A 140 1.55 1.61 -36.24
CA GLY A 140 0.63 2.66 -35.77
C GLY A 140 -0.40 3.02 -36.84
N ARG A 141 -1.66 3.19 -36.43
CA ARG A 141 -2.77 3.58 -37.31
C ARG A 141 -3.21 5.02 -37.03
N ILE A 142 -3.88 5.64 -38.02
CA ILE A 142 -4.35 7.03 -37.93
C ILE A 142 -5.26 7.24 -36.71
N ARG A 143 -6.12 6.25 -36.42
CA ARG A 143 -7.04 6.27 -35.27
C ARG A 143 -6.47 5.43 -34.14
N ALA A 144 -6.39 6.02 -32.94
CA ALA A 144 -5.92 5.33 -31.73
C ALA A 144 -6.71 4.06 -31.43
N LYS A 145 -8.03 4.04 -31.68
CA LYS A 145 -8.85 2.83 -31.53
C LYS A 145 -8.35 1.66 -32.38
N ASP A 146 -7.93 1.92 -33.61
CA ASP A 146 -7.49 0.87 -34.52
C ASP A 146 -6.08 0.38 -34.13
N THR A 147 -5.22 1.27 -33.63
CA THR A 147 -3.91 0.88 -33.06
C THR A 147 -4.09 0.01 -31.82
N ARG A 148 -5.04 0.34 -30.92
CA ARG A 148 -5.36 -0.50 -29.76
C ARG A 148 -5.84 -1.88 -30.18
N ALA A 149 -6.78 -1.95 -31.12
CA ALA A 149 -7.26 -3.22 -31.64
C ALA A 149 -6.13 -4.07 -32.25
N ALA A 150 -5.20 -3.46 -33.00
CA ALA A 150 -4.06 -4.15 -33.57
C ALA A 150 -3.11 -4.71 -32.48
N LEU A 151 -2.86 -3.95 -31.41
CA LEU A 151 -2.07 -4.42 -30.27
C LEU A 151 -2.75 -5.58 -29.53
N VAL A 152 -4.07 -5.48 -29.28
CA VAL A 152 -4.85 -6.55 -28.65
C VAL A 152 -4.81 -7.83 -29.50
N GLU A 153 -4.98 -7.70 -30.82
CA GLU A 153 -4.92 -8.82 -31.76
C GLU A 153 -3.52 -9.44 -31.80
N HIS A 154 -2.47 -8.62 -31.89
CA HIS A 154 -1.08 -9.07 -31.93
C HIS A 154 -0.69 -9.88 -30.69
N PHE A 155 -1.20 -9.50 -29.52
CA PHE A 155 -0.92 -10.16 -28.25
C PHE A 155 -2.09 -11.04 -27.76
N SER A 156 -2.92 -11.55 -28.67
CA SER A 156 -4.02 -12.46 -28.34
C SER A 156 -3.51 -13.83 -27.83
N GLU A 157 -2.44 -14.34 -28.44
CA GLU A 157 -1.75 -15.58 -28.04
C GLU A 157 -0.44 -15.32 -27.26
N GLY A 158 -0.07 -14.04 -27.13
CA GLY A 158 1.17 -13.58 -26.50
C GLY A 158 0.96 -12.88 -25.16
N ARG A 159 2.06 -12.40 -24.58
CA ARG A 159 2.06 -11.58 -23.37
C ARG A 159 2.73 -10.25 -23.65
N PHE A 160 1.99 -9.17 -23.50
CA PHE A 160 2.54 -7.82 -23.47
C PHE A 160 2.43 -7.28 -22.05
N VAL A 161 3.52 -6.73 -21.52
CA VAL A 161 3.53 -6.02 -20.24
C VAL A 161 4.06 -4.63 -20.49
N HIS A 162 3.19 -3.63 -20.31
CA HIS A 162 3.56 -2.24 -20.48
C HIS A 162 4.55 -1.82 -19.38
N PRO A 163 5.65 -1.09 -19.70
CA PRO A 163 6.67 -0.72 -18.70
C PRO A 163 6.11 0.01 -17.46
N GLU A 164 5.03 0.79 -17.61
CA GLU A 164 4.41 1.50 -16.49
C GLU A 164 3.77 0.59 -15.43
N VAL A 165 3.46 -0.68 -15.74
CA VAL A 165 2.94 -1.63 -14.75
C VAL A 165 4.01 -2.42 -14.01
N LEU A 166 5.28 -2.32 -14.43
CA LEU A 166 6.39 -2.97 -13.74
C LEU A 166 6.43 -2.55 -12.27
N ILE A 167 6.68 -3.51 -11.39
CA ILE A 167 6.57 -3.35 -9.94
C ILE A 167 7.80 -2.63 -9.42
N ALA A 168 8.98 -2.97 -9.94
CA ALA A 168 10.27 -2.44 -9.52
C ALA A 168 10.24 -0.91 -9.24
N PRO A 169 10.58 -0.47 -8.02
CA PRO A 169 10.81 0.94 -7.74
C PRO A 169 12.10 1.42 -8.41
N ALA A 170 12.13 2.71 -8.78
CA ALA A 170 13.37 3.26 -9.30
C ALA A 170 14.44 3.24 -8.19
N PRO A 171 15.72 2.93 -8.47
CA PRO A 171 16.75 2.82 -7.43
C PRO A 171 16.88 4.08 -6.56
N GLY A 172 16.77 5.27 -7.17
CA GLY A 172 16.78 6.53 -6.43
C GLY A 172 15.56 6.74 -5.51
N GLU A 173 14.41 6.12 -5.82
CA GLU A 173 13.22 6.12 -4.96
C GLU A 173 13.48 5.34 -3.67
N VAL A 174 14.05 4.14 -3.80
CA VAL A 174 14.41 3.28 -2.67
C VAL A 174 15.49 3.92 -1.80
N ALA A 175 16.53 4.48 -2.43
CA ALA A 175 17.61 5.16 -1.70
C ALA A 175 17.08 6.35 -0.87
N ARG A 176 16.20 7.18 -1.44
CA ARG A 176 15.57 8.29 -0.70
C ARG A 176 14.71 7.81 0.46
N TRP A 177 13.95 6.73 0.27
CA TRP A 177 13.17 6.12 1.33
C TRP A 177 14.06 5.61 2.46
N ALA A 178 15.15 4.90 2.15
CA ALA A 178 16.09 4.40 3.14
C ALA A 178 16.74 5.55 3.94
N VAL A 179 17.28 6.57 3.26
CA VAL A 179 17.90 7.73 3.92
C VAL A 179 16.93 8.45 4.84
N ARG A 180 15.67 8.65 4.41
CA ARG A 180 14.64 9.31 5.21
C ARG A 180 14.49 8.69 6.61
N TYR A 181 14.46 7.36 6.69
CA TYR A 181 14.24 6.64 7.95
C TYR A 181 15.54 6.30 8.70
N MET A 182 16.70 6.34 8.04
CA MET A 182 18.00 6.24 8.72
C MET A 182 18.37 7.53 9.46
N THR A 183 18.01 8.70 8.93
CA THR A 183 18.32 10.00 9.53
C THR A 183 17.30 10.42 10.59
N SER A 184 16.08 9.88 10.58
CA SER A 184 15.06 10.18 11.60
C SER A 184 15.36 9.59 12.98
N SER A 185 16.40 8.76 13.13
CA SER A 185 16.83 8.18 14.41
C SER A 185 17.78 9.07 15.21
N SER A 186 18.06 10.31 14.77
CA SER A 186 19.04 11.21 15.39
C SER A 186 18.46 12.56 15.85
N GLU A 187 17.26 12.57 16.43
CA GLU A 187 16.80 13.71 17.24
C GLU A 187 16.47 13.19 18.65
N PRO A 188 17.18 13.64 19.71
CA PRO A 188 16.71 13.41 21.07
C PRO A 188 15.43 14.20 21.29
N GLU A 189 14.39 13.54 21.80
CA GLU A 189 13.24 14.18 22.42
C GLU A 189 13.75 15.07 23.56
N ALA A 190 13.88 16.37 23.31
CA ALA A 190 14.06 17.36 24.36
C ALA A 190 12.67 17.81 24.83
N GLU A 191 12.09 17.06 25.77
CA GLU A 191 11.19 17.64 26.75
C GLU A 191 12.03 18.44 27.77
N GLU A 192 11.81 19.75 27.84
CA GLU A 192 11.98 20.61 29.04
C GLU A 192 11.34 21.98 28.70
N ASN A 193 10.07 22.19 29.01
CA ASN A 193 9.45 22.60 30.27
C ASN A 193 9.61 24.09 30.64
N GLU A 194 8.44 24.70 30.84
CA GLU A 194 8.09 25.78 31.76
C GLU A 194 8.55 27.25 31.58
N THR A 195 7.50 28.09 31.62
CA THR A 195 7.43 29.47 32.14
C THR A 195 7.99 30.62 31.30
N SER A 196 7.06 31.32 30.64
CA SER A 196 7.13 32.78 30.61
C SER A 196 5.80 33.38 31.07
N ARG A 197 5.89 34.18 32.14
CA ARG A 197 4.80 34.77 32.91
C ARG A 197 4.22 36.01 32.21
N ARG A 198 2.88 36.10 32.28
CA ARG A 198 2.03 37.28 32.59
C ARG A 198 1.90 38.43 31.55
N PRO A 199 0.88 39.32 31.66
CA PRO A 199 -0.13 39.44 32.73
C PRO A 199 -1.60 39.45 32.30
N GLU A 200 -2.45 39.24 33.31
CA GLU A 200 -3.89 39.50 33.35
C GLU A 200 -4.21 40.97 33.00
N SER A 201 -5.25 41.20 32.21
CA SER A 201 -5.91 42.52 32.09
C SER A 201 -7.43 42.36 31.97
N GLU A 202 -8.05 42.38 33.15
CA GLU A 202 -9.32 43.01 33.56
C GLU A 202 -10.68 42.70 32.89
N PRO A 203 -11.78 42.81 33.68
CA PRO A 203 -13.08 42.21 33.39
C PRO A 203 -13.99 43.20 32.65
N ASP A 204 -14.75 42.70 31.67
CA ASP A 204 -15.80 43.50 31.03
C ASP A 204 -17.05 43.53 31.92
N ALA A 205 -17.53 44.74 32.15
CA ALA A 205 -18.54 45.08 33.12
C ALA A 205 -19.97 44.94 32.56
N LEU A 206 -20.85 44.53 33.46
CA LEU A 206 -22.32 44.69 33.49
C LEU A 206 -22.96 45.67 32.49
N ASP A 207 -24.03 45.17 31.87
CA ASP A 207 -25.32 45.84 31.63
C ASP A 207 -26.28 44.73 31.10
N LYS A 208 -27.53 44.51 31.51
CA LYS A 208 -28.48 45.20 32.40
C LYS A 208 -29.65 44.24 32.72
N GLU A 209 -30.26 44.51 33.86
CA GLU A 209 -31.46 43.90 34.46
C GLU A 209 -32.71 43.88 33.56
N THR A 210 -33.61 42.91 33.76
CA THR A 210 -35.01 43.15 34.20
C THR A 210 -35.76 41.84 34.53
N GLU A 211 -35.68 41.49 35.81
CA GLU A 211 -36.74 41.17 36.80
C GLU A 211 -38.24 41.00 36.40
N PHE A 212 -38.89 40.10 37.17
CA PHE A 212 -40.30 39.99 37.58
C PHE A 212 -41.26 38.97 36.93
N GLN A 213 -41.51 37.89 37.70
CA GLN A 213 -42.82 37.34 38.11
C GLN A 213 -42.52 36.25 39.18
N GLU A 214 -43.21 36.04 40.29
CA GLU A 214 -44.46 36.55 40.89
C GLU A 214 -44.55 35.87 42.28
N ALA A 215 -45.05 36.56 43.32
CA ALA A 215 -45.87 36.01 44.43
C ALA A 215 -45.70 36.82 45.73
N ALA A 216 -46.70 37.66 46.02
CA ALA A 216 -47.18 37.87 47.38
C ALA A 216 -48.72 37.91 47.33
N GLU A 217 -49.34 37.29 48.33
CA GLU A 217 -50.79 37.31 48.61
C GLU A 217 -51.38 38.72 48.66
#